data_AF-A0A8T1VRC4-F1
#
_entry.id   AF-A0A8T1VRC4-F1
#
_cell.length_a   1.000
_cell.length_b   1.000
_cell.length_c   1.000
_cell.angle_alpha   90.00
_cell.angle_beta   90.00
_cell.angle_gamma   90.00
#
_symmetry.space_group_name_H-M   'P 1'
#
loop_
_entity.id
_entity.type
_entity.pdbx_description
1 polymer ?
#
loop_
_entity_poly.entity_id
_entity_poly.type
_entity_poly.pdbx_seq_one_letter_code
_entity_poly.pdbx_strand_id
1 'polypeptide(L)'
;MMKKTEISPQCRSLQLNMMLVRGLSPARVLEKLEVVRMTDKNFNNFARYNAKNLDKYASKKPDLPRLQKMPSYCRSSRIGYIQLYLKEADNVIILPMLERWVGQKILPSQVKYNLHEIGVTDTTKYVEWYMRNGGDDVVMAKLQKWFNEDAPKLETIGVTDTAKYVDWYGNVLVMGMLRRWVDRGLTPPQIVSRLQQLGVPNIETYAQKYRSLWRKRQAELSRNIN
;
A
#
# COMPACT_ATOMS: atom_id res chain seq x y z
N MET A 1 25.09 8.79 -32.27
CA MET A 1 24.12 7.88 -31.60
C MET A 1 24.58 6.43 -31.81
N MET A 2 25.13 5.78 -30.78
CA MET A 2 25.48 4.35 -30.88
C MET A 2 24.21 3.50 -30.80
N LYS A 3 23.95 2.66 -31.82
CA LYS A 3 22.88 1.66 -31.80
C LYS A 3 23.15 0.69 -30.65
N LYS A 4 22.22 0.59 -29.68
CA LYS A 4 22.26 -0.49 -28.67
C LYS A 4 22.12 -1.81 -29.43
N THR A 5 23.22 -2.56 -29.52
CA THR A 5 23.30 -3.85 -30.20
C THR A 5 22.29 -4.82 -29.58
N GLU A 6 21.33 -5.31 -30.37
CA GLU A 6 20.39 -6.33 -29.90
C GLU A 6 21.12 -7.66 -29.74
N ILE A 7 21.23 -8.11 -28.50
CA ILE A 7 21.82 -9.42 -28.16
C ILE A 7 20.87 -10.50 -28.65
N SER A 8 21.38 -11.44 -29.46
CA SER A 8 20.57 -12.54 -30.00
C SER A 8 19.94 -13.39 -28.88
N PRO A 9 18.75 -13.98 -29.10
CA PRO A 9 18.04 -14.78 -28.08
C PRO A 9 18.87 -15.94 -27.51
N GLN A 10 19.72 -16.55 -28.33
CA GLN A 10 20.60 -17.66 -27.95
C GLN A 10 21.71 -17.20 -27.01
N CYS A 11 22.39 -16.09 -27.33
CA CYS A 11 23.39 -15.47 -26.45
C CYS A 11 22.78 -15.04 -25.11
N ARG A 12 21.52 -14.60 -25.13
CA ARG A 12 20.80 -14.16 -23.93
C ARG A 12 20.45 -15.32 -22.99
N SER A 13 20.03 -16.45 -23.53
CA SER A 13 19.79 -17.68 -22.77
C SER A 13 21.06 -18.18 -22.05
N LEU A 14 22.19 -18.17 -22.76
CA LEU A 14 23.52 -18.49 -22.21
C LEU A 14 23.91 -17.55 -21.07
N GLN A 15 23.69 -16.24 -21.25
CA GLN A 15 23.98 -15.24 -20.23
C GLN A 15 23.19 -15.49 -18.93
N LEU A 16 21.90 -15.80 -19.02
CA LEU A 16 21.06 -16.09 -17.85
C LEU A 16 21.50 -17.39 -17.15
N ASN A 17 21.85 -18.43 -17.91
CA ASN A 17 22.37 -19.67 -17.35
C ASN A 17 23.70 -19.45 -16.63
N MET A 18 24.61 -18.63 -17.19
CA MET A 18 25.86 -18.25 -16.52
C MET A 18 25.61 -17.52 -15.20
N MET A 19 24.67 -16.57 -15.16
CA MET A 19 24.31 -15.89 -13.91
C MET A 19 23.76 -16.87 -12.85
N LEU A 20 23.06 -17.92 -13.28
CA LEU A 20 22.48 -18.93 -12.40
C LEU A 20 23.54 -19.89 -11.85
N VAL A 21 24.50 -20.29 -12.69
CA VAL A 21 25.65 -21.12 -12.31
C VAL A 21 26.55 -20.37 -11.33
N ARG A 22 26.79 -19.07 -11.57
CA ARG A 22 27.56 -18.19 -10.68
C ARG A 22 26.83 -17.82 -9.38
N GLY A 23 25.60 -18.31 -9.17
CA GLY A 23 24.85 -18.07 -7.94
C GLY A 23 24.54 -16.60 -7.67
N LEU A 24 24.37 -15.78 -8.72
CA LEU A 24 23.96 -14.39 -8.53
C LEU A 24 22.61 -14.35 -7.78
N SER A 25 22.42 -13.35 -6.94
CA SER A 25 21.12 -13.11 -6.31
C SER A 25 20.14 -12.51 -7.33
N PRO A 26 18.83 -12.72 -7.17
CA PRO A 26 17.82 -12.05 -7.98
C PRO A 26 18.02 -10.52 -8.03
N ALA A 27 18.36 -9.89 -6.92
CA ALA A 27 18.65 -8.45 -6.85
C ALA A 27 19.81 -8.02 -7.78
N ARG A 28 20.92 -8.77 -7.79
CA ARG A 28 22.06 -8.50 -8.70
C ARG A 28 21.72 -8.72 -10.17
N VAL A 29 20.78 -9.62 -10.46
CA VAL A 29 20.35 -9.88 -11.84
C VAL A 29 19.39 -8.81 -12.32
N LEU A 30 18.51 -8.26 -11.47
CA LEU A 30 17.70 -7.07 -11.80
C LEU A 30 18.59 -5.90 -12.24
N GLU A 31 19.63 -5.59 -11.45
CA GLU A 31 20.59 -4.53 -11.76
C GLU A 31 21.31 -4.80 -13.10
N LYS A 32 21.86 -6.00 -13.30
CA LYS A 32 22.54 -6.38 -14.55
C LYS A 32 21.64 -6.38 -15.78
N LEU A 33 20.35 -6.62 -15.62
CA LEU A 33 19.37 -6.62 -16.70
C LEU A 33 18.68 -5.26 -16.87
N GLU A 34 19.05 -4.26 -16.06
CA GLU A 34 18.43 -2.94 -16.05
C GLU A 34 16.90 -3.02 -15.90
N VAL A 35 16.41 -3.94 -15.05
CA VAL A 35 14.98 -4.15 -14.81
C VAL A 35 14.56 -3.36 -13.58
N VAL A 36 13.75 -2.33 -13.81
CA VAL A 36 13.19 -1.45 -12.78
C VAL A 36 11.66 -1.56 -12.74
N ARG A 37 11.02 -1.86 -13.87
CA ARG A 37 9.57 -1.99 -14.04
C ARG A 37 9.22 -3.33 -14.66
N MET A 38 7.99 -3.78 -14.46
CA MET A 38 7.51 -5.04 -15.06
C MET A 38 7.27 -4.92 -16.57
N THR A 39 7.10 -3.69 -17.05
CA THR A 39 6.96 -3.36 -18.47
C THR A 39 8.31 -3.30 -19.21
N ASP A 40 9.44 -3.42 -18.50
CA ASP A 40 10.75 -3.38 -19.13
C ASP A 40 10.96 -4.58 -20.05
N LYS A 41 11.56 -4.35 -21.22
CA LYS A 41 11.82 -5.39 -22.23
C LYS A 41 12.61 -6.60 -21.70
N ASN A 42 13.38 -6.43 -20.62
CA ASN A 42 14.18 -7.47 -20.00
C ASN A 42 13.48 -8.17 -18.83
N PHE A 43 12.30 -7.71 -18.39
CA PHE A 43 11.57 -8.29 -17.26
C PHE A 43 11.26 -9.78 -17.47
N ASN A 44 10.80 -10.17 -18.66
CA ASN A 44 10.55 -11.58 -18.99
C ASN A 44 11.82 -12.45 -18.88
N ASN A 45 13.00 -11.89 -19.14
CA ASN A 45 14.27 -12.61 -18.98
C ASN A 45 14.62 -12.76 -17.49
N PHE A 46 14.39 -11.72 -16.70
CA PHE A 46 14.53 -11.77 -15.25
C PHE A 46 13.56 -12.79 -14.63
N ALA A 47 12.28 -12.79 -15.00
CA ALA A 47 11.29 -13.72 -14.48
C ALA A 47 11.68 -15.18 -14.76
N ARG A 48 12.17 -15.48 -15.98
CA ARG A 48 12.70 -16.79 -16.34
C ARG A 48 13.93 -17.17 -15.52
N TYR A 49 14.81 -16.21 -15.24
CA TYR A 49 15.96 -16.43 -14.38
C TYR A 49 15.53 -16.73 -12.93
N ASN A 50 14.63 -15.92 -12.37
CA ASN A 50 14.16 -16.03 -11.00
C ASN A 50 13.45 -17.38 -10.78
N ALA A 51 12.66 -17.83 -11.75
CA ALA A 51 12.06 -19.16 -11.77
C ALA A 51 13.10 -20.27 -11.60
N LYS A 52 14.15 -20.26 -12.42
CA LYS A 52 15.23 -21.24 -12.35
C LYS A 52 16.06 -21.12 -11.07
N ASN A 53 16.23 -19.91 -10.55
CA ASN A 53 16.93 -19.66 -9.30
C ASN A 53 16.18 -20.29 -8.12
N LEU A 54 14.86 -20.09 -8.06
CA LEU A 54 14.00 -20.70 -7.06
C LEU A 54 14.00 -22.22 -7.15
N ASP A 55 13.86 -22.80 -8.36
CA ASP A 55 13.92 -24.25 -8.56
C ASP A 55 15.27 -24.85 -8.12
N LYS A 56 16.38 -24.21 -8.52
CA LYS A 56 17.74 -24.66 -8.20
C LYS A 56 18.10 -24.54 -6.71
N TYR A 57 17.61 -23.51 -6.03
CA TYR A 57 17.96 -23.21 -4.64
C TYR A 57 16.78 -23.40 -3.66
N ALA A 58 15.70 -24.07 -4.08
CA ALA A 58 14.50 -24.34 -3.26
C ALA A 58 14.82 -25.01 -1.92
N SER A 59 15.84 -25.86 -1.88
CA SER A 59 16.29 -26.54 -0.66
C SER A 59 16.96 -25.62 0.38
N LYS A 60 17.35 -24.40 0.00
CA LYS A 60 18.02 -23.41 0.88
C LYS A 60 17.07 -22.35 1.46
N LYS A 61 15.77 -22.42 1.17
CA LYS A 61 14.75 -21.48 1.68
C LYS A 61 13.51 -22.25 2.15
N PRO A 62 13.46 -22.67 3.44
CA PRO A 62 12.42 -23.57 3.96
C PRO A 62 11.01 -22.94 4.02
N ASP A 63 10.90 -21.61 4.02
CA ASP A 63 9.62 -20.88 4.13
C ASP A 63 8.91 -20.65 2.78
N LEU A 64 9.55 -21.03 1.67
CA LEU A 64 8.89 -21.04 0.37
C LEU A 64 8.04 -22.30 0.25
N PRO A 65 6.89 -22.26 -0.44
CA PRO A 65 6.10 -23.46 -0.70
C PRO A 65 7.03 -24.47 -1.37
N ARG A 66 7.40 -25.53 -0.64
CA ARG A 66 8.10 -26.66 -1.25
C ARG A 66 7.22 -27.13 -2.40
N LEU A 67 7.84 -27.55 -3.50
CA LEU A 67 7.19 -28.23 -4.65
C LEU A 67 6.53 -29.57 -4.24
N GLN A 68 5.89 -29.64 -3.09
CA GLN A 68 5.10 -30.76 -2.65
C GLN A 68 3.78 -30.70 -3.40
N LYS A 69 3.77 -31.47 -4.49
CA LYS A 69 2.60 -31.89 -5.28
C LYS A 69 2.12 -30.85 -6.30
N MET A 70 2.93 -30.64 -7.34
CA MET A 70 2.40 -30.14 -8.62
C MET A 70 1.87 -31.32 -9.44
N PRO A 71 0.60 -31.30 -9.90
CA PRO A 71 0.04 -32.34 -10.76
C PRO A 71 0.88 -32.49 -12.04
N SER A 72 1.09 -33.73 -12.48
CA SER A 72 1.92 -34.10 -13.65
C SER A 72 1.56 -33.34 -14.94
N TYR A 73 0.34 -32.83 -15.05
CA TYR A 73 -0.16 -32.04 -16.18
C TYR A 73 0.39 -30.60 -16.25
N CYS A 74 0.98 -30.06 -15.19
CA CYS A 74 1.63 -28.73 -15.22
C CYS A 74 3.09 -28.78 -15.69
N ARG A 75 3.71 -29.97 -15.81
CA ARG A 75 5.07 -30.12 -16.36
C ARG A 75 5.14 -29.82 -17.86
N SER A 76 4.03 -29.89 -18.59
CA SER A 76 3.98 -29.75 -20.06
C SER A 76 3.58 -28.36 -20.55
N SER A 77 3.02 -27.49 -19.70
CA SER A 77 2.62 -26.13 -20.07
C SER A 77 3.69 -25.11 -19.63
N ARG A 78 4.54 -24.72 -20.58
CA ARG A 78 5.49 -23.59 -20.43
C ARG A 78 4.81 -22.29 -19.95
N ILE A 79 3.51 -22.14 -20.23
CA ILE A 79 2.71 -20.94 -19.93
C ILE A 79 2.32 -20.90 -18.44
N GLY A 80 1.84 -22.00 -17.87
CA GLY A 80 1.46 -22.06 -16.44
C GLY A 80 2.66 -21.96 -15.50
N TYR A 81 3.79 -22.57 -15.90
CA TYR A 81 5.06 -22.49 -15.16
C TYR A 81 5.56 -21.04 -15.07
N ILE A 82 5.52 -20.27 -16.16
CA ILE A 82 5.98 -18.87 -16.17
C ILE A 82 5.06 -17.97 -15.33
N GLN A 83 3.74 -18.20 -15.32
CA GLN A 83 2.78 -17.37 -14.56
C GLN A 83 2.94 -17.46 -13.04
N LEU A 84 3.29 -18.63 -12.50
CA LEU A 84 3.57 -18.80 -11.06
C LEU A 84 4.82 -18.03 -10.62
N TYR A 85 5.87 -18.06 -11.45
CA TYR A 85 7.12 -17.35 -11.15
C TYR A 85 7.10 -15.87 -11.50
N LEU A 86 6.21 -15.43 -12.40
CA LEU A 86 5.93 -14.01 -12.61
C LEU A 86 5.41 -13.38 -11.32
N LYS A 87 4.44 -14.01 -10.63
CA LYS A 87 3.94 -13.52 -9.33
C LYS A 87 5.01 -13.38 -8.26
N GLU A 88 5.99 -14.28 -8.24
CA GLU A 88 7.14 -14.21 -7.32
C GLU A 88 8.20 -13.20 -7.77
N ALA A 89 8.40 -13.04 -9.09
CA ALA A 89 9.28 -12.01 -9.64
C ALA A 89 8.75 -10.60 -9.38
N ASP A 90 7.43 -10.41 -9.39
CA ASP A 90 6.76 -9.17 -9.03
C ASP A 90 7.14 -8.74 -7.60
N ASN A 91 7.10 -9.68 -6.64
CA ASN A 91 7.44 -9.41 -5.23
C ASN A 91 8.90 -8.92 -5.07
N VAL A 92 9.84 -9.43 -5.87
CA VAL A 92 11.26 -9.02 -5.81
C VAL A 92 11.45 -7.55 -6.20
N ILE A 93 10.59 -7.02 -7.08
CA ILE A 93 10.62 -5.60 -7.48
C ILE A 93 9.77 -4.75 -6.54
N ILE A 94 8.57 -5.23 -6.21
CA ILE A 94 7.54 -4.41 -5.57
C ILE A 94 7.78 -4.28 -4.06
N LEU A 95 8.17 -5.34 -3.34
CA LEU A 95 8.32 -5.26 -1.88
C LEU A 95 9.39 -4.22 -1.45
N PRO A 96 10.60 -4.19 -2.06
CA PRO A 96 11.58 -3.15 -1.72
C PRO A 96 11.09 -1.72 -2.03
N MET A 97 10.26 -1.56 -3.07
CA MET A 97 9.64 -0.26 -3.37
C MET A 97 8.62 0.13 -2.30
N LEU A 98 7.77 -0.79 -1.86
CA LEU A 98 6.81 -0.55 -0.79
C LEU A 98 7.51 -0.17 0.52
N GLU A 99 8.56 -0.90 0.92
CA GLU A 99 9.40 -0.57 2.10
C GLU A 99 9.99 0.85 2.00
N ARG A 100 10.53 1.20 0.83
CA ARG A 100 11.04 2.55 0.58
C ARG A 100 9.94 3.60 0.70
N TRP A 101 8.76 3.34 0.16
CA TRP A 101 7.62 4.26 0.22
C TRP A 101 7.06 4.43 1.64
N VAL A 102 7.15 3.40 2.49
CA VAL A 102 6.87 3.53 3.92
C VAL A 102 7.86 4.51 4.56
N GLY A 103 9.17 4.32 4.34
CA GLY A 103 10.21 5.22 4.84
C GLY A 103 10.07 6.67 4.34
N GLN A 104 9.58 6.84 3.11
CA GLN A 104 9.29 8.16 2.52
C GLN A 104 7.95 8.76 2.94
N LYS A 105 7.15 8.04 3.72
CA LYS A 105 5.83 8.47 4.19
C LYS A 105 4.88 8.85 3.05
N ILE A 106 4.89 8.06 1.96
CA ILE A 106 4.03 8.27 0.79
C ILE A 106 2.60 7.82 1.11
N LEU A 107 1.58 8.59 0.71
CA LEU A 107 0.18 8.23 1.01
C LEU A 107 -0.29 6.98 0.23
N PRO A 108 -1.24 6.19 0.78
CA PRO A 108 -1.76 4.99 0.12
C PRO A 108 -2.33 5.25 -1.29
N SER A 109 -3.01 6.38 -1.50
CA SER A 109 -3.47 6.78 -2.84
C SER A 109 -2.33 6.93 -3.85
N GLN A 110 -1.21 7.52 -3.41
CA GLN A 110 -0.01 7.67 -4.23
C GLN A 110 0.71 6.33 -4.42
N VAL A 111 0.71 5.44 -3.42
CA VAL A 111 1.22 4.07 -3.56
C VAL A 111 0.43 3.32 -4.65
N LYS A 112 -0.91 3.38 -4.60
CA LYS A 112 -1.77 2.76 -5.62
C LYS A 112 -1.45 3.29 -7.02
N TYR A 113 -1.30 4.60 -7.17
CA TYR A 113 -0.90 5.22 -8.44
C TYR A 113 0.49 4.73 -8.90
N ASN A 114 1.49 4.76 -8.02
CA ASN A 114 2.85 4.32 -8.35
C ASN A 114 2.91 2.84 -8.74
N LEU A 115 2.10 1.98 -8.12
CA LEU A 115 1.99 0.57 -8.48
C LEU A 115 1.46 0.39 -9.91
N HIS A 116 0.45 1.16 -10.31
CA HIS A 116 -0.03 1.16 -11.69
C HIS A 116 1.04 1.63 -12.68
N GLU A 117 1.81 2.67 -12.34
CA GLU A 117 2.90 3.20 -13.18
C GLU A 117 4.03 2.19 -13.45
N ILE A 118 4.28 1.27 -12.52
CA ILE A 118 5.28 0.19 -12.69
C ILE A 118 4.68 -1.08 -13.34
N GLY A 119 3.39 -1.04 -13.70
CA GLY A 119 2.69 -2.08 -14.46
C GLY A 119 1.90 -3.08 -13.61
N VAL A 120 1.68 -2.80 -12.31
CA VAL A 120 0.87 -3.67 -11.45
C VAL A 120 -0.60 -3.52 -11.80
N THR A 121 -1.23 -4.61 -12.24
CA THR A 121 -2.64 -4.64 -12.64
C THR A 121 -3.57 -4.81 -11.43
N ASP A 122 -3.23 -5.72 -10.52
CA ASP A 122 -3.92 -5.88 -9.22
C ASP A 122 -3.07 -5.31 -8.08
N THR A 123 -3.45 -4.12 -7.64
CA THR A 123 -2.76 -3.38 -6.57
C THR A 123 -3.22 -3.77 -5.17
N THR A 124 -4.32 -4.53 -5.04
CA THR A 124 -5.03 -4.78 -3.78
C THR A 124 -4.10 -5.39 -2.73
N LYS A 125 -3.46 -6.52 -3.05
CA LYS A 125 -2.57 -7.22 -2.11
C LYS A 125 -1.37 -6.37 -1.67
N TYR A 126 -0.87 -5.50 -2.55
CA TYR A 126 0.33 -4.69 -2.28
C TYR A 126 -0.01 -3.44 -1.47
N VAL A 127 -1.17 -2.84 -1.71
CA VAL A 127 -1.70 -1.78 -0.86
C VAL A 127 -2.00 -2.34 0.53
N GLU A 128 -2.62 -3.53 0.65
CA GLU A 128 -2.83 -4.17 1.94
C GLU A 128 -1.52 -4.46 2.68
N TRP A 129 -0.51 -4.99 1.97
CA TRP A 129 0.82 -5.20 2.55
C TRP A 129 1.42 -3.89 3.03
N TYR A 130 1.35 -2.83 2.22
CA TYR A 130 1.85 -1.50 2.56
C TYR A 130 1.22 -0.97 3.85
N MET A 131 -0.12 -1.07 3.96
CA MET A 131 -0.86 -0.63 5.15
C MET A 131 -0.40 -1.38 6.41
N ARG A 132 -0.27 -2.72 6.33
CA ARG A 132 0.18 -3.57 7.43
C ARG A 132 1.63 -3.33 7.88
N ASN A 133 2.48 -2.75 7.03
CA ASN A 133 3.91 -2.59 7.27
C ASN A 133 4.32 -1.12 7.48
N GLY A 134 3.44 -0.31 8.05
CA GLY A 134 3.73 1.09 8.43
C GLY A 134 3.01 2.14 7.58
N GLY A 135 2.24 1.73 6.56
CA GLY A 135 1.33 2.63 5.85
C GLY A 135 0.26 3.23 6.76
N ASP A 136 -0.20 2.48 7.77
CA ASP A 136 -1.13 2.96 8.79
C ASP A 136 -0.55 4.18 9.54
N ASP A 137 0.73 4.17 9.89
CA ASP A 137 1.39 5.27 10.61
C ASP A 137 1.48 6.54 9.75
N VAL A 138 1.69 6.37 8.44
CA VAL A 138 1.73 7.49 7.47
C VAL A 138 0.36 8.16 7.38
N VAL A 139 -0.70 7.34 7.27
CA VAL A 139 -2.09 7.83 7.30
C VAL A 139 -2.36 8.55 8.62
N MET A 140 -1.94 7.99 9.75
CA MET A 140 -2.15 8.59 11.07
C MET A 140 -1.45 9.93 11.23
N ALA A 141 -0.19 10.06 10.80
CA ALA A 141 0.53 11.32 10.84
C ALA A 141 -0.15 12.40 9.97
N LYS A 142 -0.67 12.01 8.80
CA LYS A 142 -1.39 12.94 7.91
C LYS A 142 -2.72 13.37 8.52
N LEU A 143 -3.47 12.43 9.08
CA LEU A 143 -4.73 12.71 9.76
C LEU A 143 -4.52 13.65 10.94
N GLN A 144 -3.54 13.38 11.80
CA GLN A 144 -3.15 14.28 12.90
C GLN A 144 -2.86 15.70 12.42
N LYS A 145 -2.11 15.86 11.33
CA LYS A 145 -1.85 17.17 10.73
C LYS A 145 -3.13 17.86 10.25
N TRP A 146 -3.97 17.14 9.50
CA TRP A 146 -5.22 17.68 8.96
C TRP A 146 -6.28 17.97 10.02
N PHE A 147 -6.26 17.27 11.16
CA PHE A 147 -7.11 17.61 12.29
C PHE A 147 -6.83 19.02 12.84
N ASN A 148 -5.67 19.61 12.53
CA ASN A 148 -5.35 20.99 12.88
C ASN A 148 -5.79 22.00 11.80
N GLU A 149 -6.14 21.56 10.60
CA GLU A 149 -6.32 22.40 9.40
C GLU A 149 -7.76 22.36 8.81
N ASP A 150 -8.73 21.73 9.50
CA ASP A 150 -10.09 21.38 9.01
C ASP A 150 -10.10 20.36 7.87
N ALA A 151 -10.46 19.12 8.21
CA ALA A 151 -10.12 17.90 7.49
C ALA A 151 -10.84 17.68 6.13
N PRO A 152 -10.15 17.04 5.15
CA PRO A 152 -10.77 16.47 3.96
C PRO A 152 -11.20 14.99 4.15
N LYS A 153 -11.93 14.45 3.17
CA LYS A 153 -12.51 13.10 3.14
C LYS A 153 -11.44 12.01 3.18
N LEU A 154 -11.60 10.99 4.03
CA LEU A 154 -10.71 9.81 4.14
C LEU A 154 -10.47 9.08 2.80
N GLU A 155 -11.45 9.14 1.89
CA GLU A 155 -11.34 8.59 0.53
C GLU A 155 -10.21 9.23 -0.29
N THR A 156 -9.91 10.52 -0.06
CA THR A 156 -8.88 11.25 -0.83
C THR A 156 -7.45 10.76 -0.57
N ILE A 157 -7.22 10.08 0.55
CA ILE A 157 -5.93 9.48 0.91
C ILE A 157 -5.84 7.97 0.62
N GLY A 158 -6.87 7.41 -0.01
CA GLY A 158 -6.88 6.01 -0.45
C GLY A 158 -7.11 5.00 0.68
N VAL A 159 -7.69 5.43 1.81
CA VAL A 159 -8.12 4.52 2.87
C VAL A 159 -9.43 3.87 2.44
N THR A 160 -9.38 2.58 2.11
CA THR A 160 -10.55 1.80 1.63
C THR A 160 -11.42 1.25 2.76
N ASP A 161 -10.85 1.07 3.95
CA ASP A 161 -11.57 0.63 5.15
C ASP A 161 -11.66 1.79 6.16
N THR A 162 -12.53 2.75 5.85
CA THR A 162 -12.78 3.91 6.72
C THR A 162 -13.39 3.49 8.05
N ALA A 163 -14.15 2.40 8.09
CA ALA A 163 -14.77 1.88 9.31
C ALA A 163 -13.73 1.42 10.34
N LYS A 164 -12.68 0.69 9.93
CA LYS A 164 -11.58 0.26 10.82
C LYS A 164 -10.87 1.44 11.50
N TYR A 165 -10.61 2.51 10.76
CA TYR A 165 -9.93 3.68 11.33
C TYR A 165 -10.83 4.49 12.27
N VAL A 166 -12.12 4.57 11.99
CA VAL A 166 -13.04 5.28 12.88
C VAL A 166 -13.42 4.42 14.09
N ASP A 167 -13.35 3.10 14.04
CA ASP A 167 -13.53 2.25 15.23
C ASP A 167 -12.32 2.33 16.18
N TRP A 168 -11.09 2.22 15.66
CA TRP A 168 -9.87 2.35 16.46
C TRP A 168 -9.66 3.75 17.05
N TYR A 169 -10.05 4.81 16.34
CA TYR A 169 -9.68 6.17 16.72
C TYR A 169 -10.85 7.15 16.87
N GLY A 170 -12.08 6.71 16.58
CA GLY A 170 -13.26 7.56 16.53
C GLY A 170 -13.52 8.27 17.85
N ASN A 171 -13.34 7.61 18.99
CA ASN A 171 -13.75 8.25 20.24
C ASN A 171 -12.81 9.41 20.64
N VAL A 172 -11.49 9.22 20.59
CA VAL A 172 -10.52 10.26 20.97
C VAL A 172 -10.48 11.39 19.94
N LEU A 173 -10.42 11.04 18.65
CA LEU A 173 -10.32 12.03 17.57
C LEU A 173 -11.62 12.81 17.38
N VAL A 174 -12.78 12.13 17.37
CA VAL A 174 -14.07 12.81 17.24
C VAL A 174 -14.31 13.70 18.45
N MET A 175 -14.01 13.26 19.67
CA MET A 175 -14.14 14.13 20.85
C MET A 175 -13.25 15.37 20.79
N GLY A 176 -12.04 15.28 20.22
CA GLY A 176 -11.20 16.45 19.94
C GLY A 176 -11.83 17.43 18.95
N MET A 177 -12.46 16.92 17.88
CA MET A 177 -13.19 17.73 16.91
C MET A 177 -14.42 18.40 17.54
N LEU A 178 -15.21 17.65 18.30
CA LEU A 178 -16.41 18.18 18.95
C LEU A 178 -16.07 19.36 19.87
N ARG A 179 -14.99 19.26 20.65
CA ARG A 179 -14.51 20.37 21.51
C ARG A 179 -14.16 21.62 20.70
N ARG A 180 -13.35 21.48 19.65
CA ARG A 180 -12.98 22.62 18.78
C ARG A 180 -14.17 23.25 18.08
N TRP A 181 -15.13 22.43 17.64
CA TRP A 181 -16.34 22.93 17.00
C TRP A 181 -17.24 23.69 17.97
N VAL A 182 -17.26 23.29 19.25
CA VAL A 182 -17.88 24.08 20.32
C VAL A 182 -17.15 25.40 20.52
N ASP A 183 -15.81 25.40 20.54
CA ASP A 183 -15.01 26.64 20.69
C ASP A 183 -15.23 27.63 19.54
N ARG A 184 -15.45 27.10 18.33
CA ARG A 184 -15.75 27.89 17.12
C ARG A 184 -17.23 28.25 16.97
N GLY A 185 -18.07 27.86 17.92
CA GLY A 185 -19.49 28.23 17.94
C GLY A 185 -20.35 27.54 16.88
N LEU A 186 -19.96 26.37 16.36
CA LEU A 186 -20.80 25.64 15.41
C LEU A 186 -22.13 25.22 16.07
N THR A 187 -23.21 25.22 15.30
CA THR A 187 -24.53 24.82 15.80
C THR A 187 -24.71 23.30 15.73
N PRO A 188 -25.50 22.67 16.62
CA PRO A 188 -25.72 21.23 16.60
C PRO A 188 -26.15 20.65 15.24
N PRO A 189 -27.00 21.31 14.42
CA PRO A 189 -27.31 20.84 13.06
C PRO A 189 -26.09 20.78 12.12
N GLN A 190 -25.18 21.76 12.20
CA GLN A 190 -23.96 21.79 11.36
C GLN A 190 -23.02 20.62 11.68
N ILE A 191 -23.03 20.14 12.91
CA ILE A 191 -22.18 19.02 13.35
C ILE A 191 -22.61 17.70 12.73
N VAL A 192 -23.91 17.42 12.68
CA VAL A 192 -24.43 16.18 12.09
C VAL A 192 -24.01 16.08 10.63
N SER A 193 -24.14 17.17 9.87
CA SER A 193 -23.68 17.24 8.47
C SER A 193 -22.17 17.01 8.34
N ARG A 194 -21.35 17.62 9.22
CA ARG A 194 -19.89 17.41 9.22
C ARG A 194 -19.50 15.98 9.59
N LEU A 195 -20.16 15.36 10.58
CA LEU A 195 -19.91 13.97 10.95
C LEU A 195 -20.27 13.00 9.82
N GLN A 196 -21.36 13.27 9.08
CA GLN A 196 -21.74 12.52 7.88
C GLN A 196 -20.70 12.66 6.77
N GLN A 197 -20.21 13.88 6.50
CA GLN A 197 -19.18 14.12 5.48
C GLN A 197 -17.85 13.42 5.80
N LEU A 198 -17.55 13.23 7.08
CA LEU A 198 -16.36 12.52 7.55
C LEU A 198 -16.55 11.00 7.59
N GLY A 199 -17.76 10.49 7.29
CA GLY A 199 -18.05 9.05 7.32
C GLY A 199 -17.96 8.45 8.72
N VAL A 200 -18.21 9.23 9.77
CA VAL A 200 -18.14 8.76 11.16
C VAL A 200 -19.32 7.81 11.41
N PRO A 201 -19.12 6.55 11.84
CA PRO A 201 -20.18 5.68 12.30
C PRO A 201 -20.69 6.14 13.68
N ASN A 202 -21.90 5.72 14.06
CA ASN A 202 -22.54 6.12 15.33
C ASN A 202 -22.68 7.64 15.50
N ILE A 203 -23.07 8.34 14.43
CA ILE A 203 -23.24 9.80 14.38
C ILE A 203 -24.08 10.30 15.54
N GLU A 204 -25.17 9.59 15.88
CA GLU A 204 -26.08 10.00 16.95
C GLU A 204 -25.39 10.04 18.31
N THR A 205 -24.51 9.08 18.61
CA THR A 205 -23.72 9.06 19.85
C THR A 205 -22.81 10.28 19.95
N TYR A 206 -22.16 10.67 18.85
CA TYR A 206 -21.28 11.84 18.83
C TYR A 206 -22.06 13.16 18.81
N ALA A 207 -23.21 13.20 18.15
CA ALA A 207 -24.11 14.36 18.18
C ALA A 207 -24.62 14.62 19.60
N GLN A 208 -24.96 13.57 20.37
CA GLN A 208 -25.34 13.69 21.77
C GLN A 208 -24.19 14.22 22.64
N LYS A 209 -22.97 13.68 22.47
CA LYS A 209 -21.77 14.18 23.16
C LYS A 209 -21.51 15.66 22.84
N TYR A 210 -21.69 16.06 21.58
CA TYR A 210 -21.57 17.46 21.16
C TYR A 210 -22.59 18.36 21.85
N ARG A 211 -23.88 17.98 21.83
CA ARG A 211 -24.95 18.76 22.47
C ARG A 211 -24.65 19.00 23.96
N SER A 212 -24.07 18.02 24.64
CA SER A 212 -23.65 18.17 26.05
C SER A 212 -22.54 19.22 26.21
N LEU A 213 -21.48 19.16 25.39
CA LEU A 213 -20.38 20.14 25.41
C LEU A 213 -20.87 21.55 25.04
N TRP A 214 -21.71 21.65 24.02
CA TRP A 214 -22.26 22.92 23.54
C TRP A 214 -23.15 23.58 24.60
N ARG A 215 -24.03 22.82 25.27
CA ARG A 215 -24.84 23.34 26.39
C ARG A 215 -23.99 23.88 27.54
N LYS A 216 -22.91 23.17 27.91
CA LYS A 216 -21.96 23.65 28.92
C LYS A 216 -21.34 24.99 28.52
N ARG A 217 -20.88 25.10 27.27
CA ARG A 217 -20.31 26.33 26.73
C ARG A 217 -21.30 27.49 26.72
N GLN A 218 -22.55 27.25 26.31
CA GLN A 218 -23.60 28.28 26.34
C GLN A 218 -23.86 28.76 27.77
N ALA A 219 -23.95 27.85 28.74
CA ALA A 219 -24.13 28.20 30.15
C ALA A 219 -22.96 29.03 30.71
N GLU A 220 -21.71 28.71 30.33
CA GLU A 220 -20.54 29.52 30.68
C GLU A 220 -20.60 30.92 30.08
N LEU A 221 -20.94 31.03 28.79
CA LEU A 221 -21.08 32.32 28.11
C LEU A 221 -22.17 33.17 28.76
N SER A 222 -23.33 32.59 29.09
CA SER A 222 -24.42 33.30 29.76
C SER A 222 -24.05 33.80 31.17
N ARG A 223 -23.15 33.11 31.89
CA ARG A 223 -22.67 33.56 33.20
C ARG A 223 -21.67 34.71 33.12
N ASN A 224 -20.91 34.81 32.04
CA ASN A 224 -19.91 35.85 31.85
C ASN A 224 -20.47 37.15 31.24
N ILE A 225 -21.78 37.19 30.96
CA ILE A 225 -22.49 38.36 30.39
C ILE A 225 -23.29 39.12 31.47
N ASN A 226 -23.46 38.54 32.67
CA ASN A 226 -24.02 39.19 33.87
C ASN A 226 -22.91 39.64 34.82
#